data_AF-A0A6N7HNW9-F1
#
_entry.id   AF-A0A6N7HNW9-F1
#
_cell.length_a   1.000
_cell.length_b   1.000
_cell.length_c   1.000
_cell.angle_alpha   90.00
_cell.angle_beta   90.00
_cell.angle_gamma   90.00
#
_symmetry.space_group_name_H-M   'P 1'
#
loop_
_entity.id
_entity.type
_entity.pdbx_description
1 polymer ?
#
loop_
_entity_poly.entity_id
_entity_poly.type
_entity_poly.pdbx_seq_one_letter_code
_entity_poly.pdbx_strand_id
1 'polypeptide(L)' 'MTDGARCRCGWPEGQPEGQPMVMVSQHPTPEGLTVYTRCACGTLQVRLGSAGAPVVARGEWRPVGRAL' A
#
# COMPACT_ATOMS: atom_id res chain seq x y z
N MET A 1 -0.97 -2.04 -20.30
CA MET A 1 0.01 -1.17 -19.61
C MET A 1 -0.54 -0.83 -18.24
N THR A 2 -0.19 -1.61 -17.22
CA THR A 2 -0.52 -1.32 -15.81
C THR A 2 0.60 -1.89 -14.93
N ASP A 3 1.79 -1.30 -15.07
CA ASP A 3 2.92 -1.46 -14.13
C ASP A 3 2.69 -0.63 -12.83
N GLY A 4 1.41 -0.48 -12.44
CA GLY A 4 1.02 0.21 -11.21
C GLY A 4 0.67 -0.74 -10.08
N ALA A 5 0.42 -2.01 -10.40
CA ALA A 5 -0.22 -2.98 -9.50
C ALA A 5 0.77 -3.92 -8.79
N ARG A 6 2.02 -3.52 -8.57
CA ARG A 6 2.99 -4.33 -7.82
C ARG A 6 3.72 -3.50 -6.77
N CYS A 7 3.94 -4.10 -5.61
CA CYS A 7 4.88 -3.56 -4.64
C CYS A 7 6.32 -3.67 -5.17
N ARG A 8 7.23 -2.82 -4.66
CA ARG A 8 8.66 -2.87 -5.03
C ARG A 8 9.31 -4.24 -4.75
N CYS A 9 8.81 -4.99 -3.77
CA CYS A 9 9.28 -6.35 -3.48
C CYS A 9 8.78 -7.43 -4.45
N GLY A 10 7.97 -7.05 -5.46
CA GLY A 10 7.47 -7.95 -6.50
C GLY A 10 6.08 -8.53 -6.24
N TRP A 11 5.52 -8.38 -5.04
CA TRP A 11 4.15 -8.87 -4.75
C TRP A 11 3.09 -8.11 -5.56
N PRO A 12 2.14 -8.82 -6.21
CA PRO A 12 1.02 -8.20 -6.90
C PRO A 12 0.03 -7.57 -5.92
N GLU A 13 -0.56 -6.47 -6.35
CA GLU A 13 -1.65 -5.76 -5.67
C GLU A 13 -2.98 -6.42 -6.05
N GLY A 14 -3.83 -6.70 -5.06
CA GLY A 14 -5.24 -7.06 -5.29
C GLY A 14 -5.55 -8.48 -5.78
N GLN A 15 -4.60 -9.42 -5.81
CA GLN A 15 -4.90 -10.83 -6.13
C GLN A 15 -5.37 -11.60 -4.86
N PRO A 16 -6.53 -12.28 -4.91
CA PRO A 16 -7.16 -12.91 -3.74
C PRO A 16 -6.46 -14.17 -3.23
N GLU A 17 -5.65 -14.86 -4.05
CA GLU A 17 -4.87 -16.01 -3.58
C GLU A 17 -3.54 -15.51 -2.97
N GLY A 18 -3.55 -15.32 -1.65
CA GLY A 18 -2.35 -14.99 -0.85
C GLY A 18 -2.17 -13.51 -0.53
N GLN A 19 -3.25 -12.73 -0.42
CA GLN A 19 -3.34 -11.29 -0.17
C GLN A 19 -2.14 -10.69 0.61
N PRO A 20 -1.06 -10.27 -0.07
CA PRO A 20 0.13 -9.75 0.58
C PRO A 20 -0.04 -8.27 0.92
N MET A 21 -1.19 -7.67 0.62
CA MET A 21 -1.54 -6.30 0.96
C MET A 21 -2.80 -6.26 1.80
N VAL A 22 -2.67 -5.66 2.97
CA VAL A 22 -3.79 -5.42 3.89
C VAL A 22 -4.09 -3.93 3.92
N MET A 23 -5.37 -3.56 3.85
CA MET A 23 -5.78 -2.19 4.12
C MET A 23 -5.61 -1.93 5.62
N VAL A 24 -4.82 -0.91 5.96
CA VAL A 24 -4.48 -0.58 7.35
C VAL A 24 -5.13 0.70 7.83
N SER A 25 -5.54 1.58 6.92
CA SER A 25 -6.37 2.74 7.26
C SER A 25 -7.15 3.25 6.05
N GLN A 26 -8.28 3.89 6.31
CA GLN A 26 -9.09 4.60 5.32
C GLN A 26 -9.61 5.90 5.94
N HIS A 27 -9.49 7.00 5.21
CA HIS A 27 -9.89 8.32 5.69
C HIS A 27 -10.69 9.05 4.62
N PRO A 28 -11.96 9.39 4.86
CA PRO A 28 -12.67 10.35 4.04
C PRO A 28 -12.01 11.73 4.13
N THR A 29 -12.00 12.43 3.01
CA THR A 29 -11.46 13.79 2.82
C THR A 29 -12.47 14.57 1.96
N PRO A 30 -12.46 15.91 1.97
CA PRO A 30 -13.32 16.69 1.09
C PRO A 30 -13.15 16.34 -0.40
N GLU A 31 -11.95 15.89 -0.79
CA GLU A 31 -11.59 15.53 -2.16
C GLU A 31 -11.89 14.06 -2.51
N GLY A 32 -12.37 13.26 -1.55
CA GLY A 32 -12.69 11.85 -1.75
C GLY A 32 -12.20 10.96 -0.61
N LEU A 33 -11.67 9.78 -0.94
CA LEU A 33 -11.18 8.81 0.06
C LEU A 33 -9.66 8.71 -0.02
N THR A 34 -8.96 8.60 1.11
CA THR A 34 -7.55 8.21 1.15
C THR A 34 -7.45 6.82 1.75
N VAL A 35 -6.85 5.88 1.01
CA VAL A 35 -6.67 4.49 1.42
C VAL A 35 -5.19 4.19 1.61
N TYR A 36 -4.89 3.55 2.74
CA TYR A 36 -3.55 3.12 3.12
C TYR A 36 -3.50 1.59 3.12
N THR A 37 -2.62 1.00 2.33
CA THR A 37 -2.37 -0.44 2.33
C THR A 37 -0.94 -0.74 2.74
N ARG A 38 -0.73 -1.85 3.46
CA ARG A 38 0.58 -2.33 3.86
C ARG A 38 0.86 -3.66 3.18
N CYS A 39 1.98 -3.74 2.48
CA CYS A 39 2.50 -4.98 1.93
C CYS A 39 3.12 -5.86 3.04
N ALA A 40 3.16 -7.17 2.87
CA ALA A 40 3.84 -8.12 3.74
C ALA A 40 5.34 -7.79 3.95
N CYS A 41 5.98 -7.16 2.97
CA CYS A 41 7.35 -6.64 3.10
C CYS A 41 7.47 -5.37 3.98
N GLY A 42 6.37 -4.85 4.51
CA GLY A 42 6.31 -3.66 5.37
C GLY A 42 6.13 -2.34 4.65
N THR A 43 6.25 -2.29 3.30
CA THR A 43 6.02 -1.05 2.53
C THR A 43 4.56 -0.59 2.66
N LEU A 44 4.37 0.66 3.06
CA LEU A 44 3.08 1.36 3.05
C LEU A 44 2.85 1.99 1.69
N GLN A 45 1.63 1.93 1.19
CA GLN A 45 1.20 2.57 -0.03
C GLN A 45 -0.04 3.41 0.23
N VAL A 46 -0.11 4.56 -0.41
CA VAL A 46 -1.22 5.52 -0.28
C VAL A 46 -1.92 5.66 -1.62
N ARG A 47 -3.25 5.65 -1.60
CA ARG A 47 -4.11 5.82 -2.77
C ARG A 47 -5.16 6.87 -2.47
N LEU A 48 -5.56 7.61 -3.50
CA LEU A 48 -6.75 8.47 -3.49
C LEU A 48 -7.87 7.73 -4.22
N GLY A 49 -9.04 7.61 -3.59
CA GLY A 49 -10.15 6.79 -4.05
C GLY A 49 -10.13 5.40 -3.39
N SER A 50 -10.30 4.35 -4.20
CA SER A 50 -10.41 2.97 -3.72
C SER A 50 -9.05 2.26 -3.63
N ALA A 51 -9.03 1.07 -3.02
CA ALA A 51 -7.85 0.22 -2.97
C ALA A 51 -7.29 -0.18 -4.35
N GLY A 52 -8.07 -0.06 -5.43
CA GLY A 52 -7.64 -0.30 -6.81
C GLY A 52 -7.12 0.94 -7.55
N ALA A 53 -7.14 2.11 -6.92
CA ALA A 53 -6.64 3.34 -7.52
C ALA A 53 -5.09 3.35 -7.61
N PRO A 54 -4.50 4.18 -8.48
CA PRO A 54 -3.04 4.30 -8.57
C PRO A 54 -2.41 4.71 -7.23
N VAL A 55 -1.24 4.13 -6.94
CA VAL A 55 -0.45 4.51 -5.75
C VAL A 55 0.14 5.91 -5.96
N VAL A 56 -0.23 6.85 -5.10
CA VAL A 56 0.25 8.25 -5.15
C VAL A 56 1.47 8.49 -4.27
N ALA A 57 1.66 7.67 -3.23
CA ALA A 57 2.83 7.73 -2.37
C ALA A 57 3.18 6.37 -1.78
N ARG A 58 4.46 6.19 -1.42
CA ARG A 58 4.96 4.98 -0.75
C ARG A 58 5.80 5.38 0.46
N GLY A 59 5.59 4.69 1.57
CA GLY A 59 6.39 4.80 2.78
C GLY A 59 7.13 3.50 3.03
N GLU A 60 8.45 3.58 3.19
CA GLU A 60 9.26 2.45 3.61
C GLU A 60 9.41 2.44 5.12
N TRP A 61 9.26 1.28 5.73
CA TRP A 61 9.58 1.13 7.13
C TRP A 61 11.11 1.07 7.28
N ARG A 62 11.67 2.02 8.03
CA ARG A 62 13.08 2.03 8.43
C ARG A 62 13.12 1.86 9.94
N PRO A 63 13.70 0.78 10.48
CA PRO A 63 13.90 0.66 11.92
C PRO A 63 14.82 1.79 12.39
N VAL A 64 14.34 2.58 13.36
CA VAL A 64 15.20 3.54 14.07
C VAL A 64 15.77 2.79 15.27
N GLY A 65 17.02 2.34 15.14
CA GLY A 65 17.73 1.56 16.16
C GLY A 65 17.87 0.08 15.82
N ARG A 66 19.04 -0.48 16.12
CA ARG A 66 19.32 -1.91 16.03
C ARG A 66 18.45 -2.63 17.07
N ALA A 67 17.65 -3.60 16.65
CA ALA A 67 17.11 -4.58 17.59
C ALA A 67 18.31 -5.25 18.28
N LEU A 68 18.47 -4.94 19.57
CA LEU A 68 19.49 -5.52 20.43
C LEU A 68 19.28 -7.03 20.54
#